data_AF-A0A1I3P861-F1
#
_entry.id   AF-A0A1I3P861-F1
#
_cell.length_a   1.000
_cell.length_b   1.000
_cell.length_c   1.000
_cell.angle_alpha   90.00
_cell.angle_beta   90.00
_cell.angle_gamma   90.00
#
_symmetry.space_group_name_H-M   'P 1'
#
loop_
_entity.id
_entity.type
_entity.pdbx_description
1 polymer ?
#
loop_
_entity_poly.entity_id
_entity_poly.type
_entity_poly.pdbx_seq_one_letter_code
_entity_poly.pdbx_strand_id
1 'polypeptide(L)'
;MAYDFNNARLATKPKSEIVVDMMAALHKLDALARDMERKWGACRLPALVPDDLAKRFYSQHRKVSMALREGRNQDALHEIERMVTAWQFLDQEADRLGAEPIHPAVWEVALSDGTVAAIVQDEDSAAAVDPQDRAMKVYMLSEIARLIEAMPTVMAIKEEWPGAKVVPTRTITADNYWWEHGDELPF
;
A
#
# COMPACT_ATOMS: atom_id res chain seq x y z
N MET A 1 -24.52 24.73 47.53
CA MET A 1 -24.58 24.59 46.06
C MET A 1 -24.03 23.21 45.73
N ALA A 2 -24.91 22.20 45.64
CA ALA A 2 -24.49 20.81 45.41
C ALA A 2 -24.34 20.60 43.89
N TYR A 3 -23.16 20.16 43.47
CA TYR A 3 -22.87 19.85 42.07
C TYR A 3 -23.44 18.45 41.77
N ASP A 4 -24.36 18.36 40.82
CA ASP A 4 -24.98 17.11 40.38
C ASP A 4 -24.05 16.38 39.40
N PHE A 5 -23.50 15.25 39.84
CA PHE A 5 -22.61 14.38 39.05
C PHE A 5 -23.38 13.41 38.13
N ASN A 6 -24.72 13.34 38.18
CA ASN A 6 -25.49 12.29 37.51
C ASN A 6 -25.76 12.50 36.01
N ASN A 7 -25.28 13.58 35.38
CA ASN A 7 -25.65 13.89 33.99
C ASN A 7 -24.53 13.80 32.95
N ALA A 8 -23.36 13.27 33.29
CA ALA A 8 -22.31 13.00 32.30
C ALA A 8 -22.48 11.61 31.67
N ARG A 9 -23.54 11.40 30.88
CA ARG A 9 -23.56 10.30 29.91
C ARG A 9 -22.61 10.68 28.77
N LEU A 10 -21.36 10.23 28.86
CA LEU A 10 -20.47 10.18 27.69
C LEU A 10 -21.15 9.25 26.68
N ALA A 11 -21.80 9.82 25.66
CA ALA A 11 -22.40 9.06 24.58
C ALA A 11 -21.26 8.42 23.76
N THR A 12 -20.78 7.27 24.20
CA THR A 12 -19.82 6.46 23.44
C THR A 12 -20.55 5.95 22.20
N LYS A 13 -20.01 6.25 21.01
CA LYS A 13 -20.55 5.75 19.75
C LYS A 13 -20.72 4.22 19.81
N PRO A 14 -21.82 3.67 19.30
CA PRO A 14 -21.99 2.23 19.21
C PRO A 14 -20.90 1.62 18.33
N LYS A 15 -20.46 0.41 18.69
CA LYS A 15 -19.35 -0.30 18.00
C LYS A 15 -19.56 -0.41 16.49
N SER A 16 -20.80 -0.61 16.03
CA SER A 16 -21.14 -0.70 14.61
C SER A 16 -20.87 0.61 13.86
N GLU A 17 -21.18 1.75 14.47
CA GLU A 17 -20.93 3.08 13.88
C GLU A 17 -19.43 3.35 13.77
N ILE A 18 -18.64 2.99 14.79
CA ILE A 18 -17.17 3.11 14.76
C ILE A 18 -16.57 2.30 13.61
N VAL A 19 -17.08 1.09 13.36
CA VAL A 19 -16.61 0.27 12.23
C VAL A 19 -16.93 0.93 10.89
N VAL A 20 -18.14 1.47 10.72
CA VAL A 20 -18.53 2.15 9.49
C VAL A 20 -17.66 3.40 9.25
N ASP A 21 -17.44 4.21 10.28
CA ASP A 21 -16.57 5.39 10.22
C ASP A 21 -15.13 5.01 9.88
N MET A 22 -14.60 3.97 10.52
CA MET A 22 -13.25 3.44 10.26
C MET A 22 -13.09 2.97 8.81
N MET A 23 -14.07 2.23 8.27
CA MET A 23 -14.02 1.77 6.87
C MET A 23 -14.07 2.94 5.89
N ALA A 24 -14.94 3.93 6.15
CA ALA A 24 -15.00 5.14 5.34
C ALA A 24 -13.68 5.93 5.37
N ALA A 25 -13.05 6.04 6.56
CA ALA A 25 -11.74 6.67 6.72
C ALA A 25 -10.63 5.90 5.99
N LEU A 26 -10.64 4.56 6.07
CA LEU A 26 -9.66 3.72 5.38
C LEU A 26 -9.75 3.87 3.86
N HIS A 27 -10.96 3.87 3.29
CA HIS A 27 -11.14 4.11 1.85
C HIS A 27 -10.62 5.48 1.40
N LYS A 28 -10.81 6.53 2.23
CA LYS A 28 -10.26 7.85 1.97
C LYS A 28 -8.74 7.85 2.01
N LEU A 29 -8.14 7.17 3.00
CA LEU A 29 -6.69 7.00 3.09
C LEU A 29 -6.14 6.26 1.86
N ASP A 30 -6.78 5.17 1.44
CA ASP A 30 -6.36 4.41 0.26
C ASP A 30 -6.47 5.24 -1.03
N ALA A 31 -7.53 6.04 -1.17
CA ALA A 31 -7.67 6.95 -2.31
C ALA A 31 -6.55 8.00 -2.33
N LEU A 32 -6.30 8.63 -1.19
CA LEU A 32 -5.20 9.59 -1.04
C LEU A 32 -3.84 8.96 -1.34
N ALA A 33 -3.56 7.77 -0.82
CA ALA A 33 -2.31 7.06 -1.09
C ALA A 33 -2.12 6.84 -2.59
N ARG A 34 -3.16 6.39 -3.32
CA ARG A 34 -3.11 6.24 -4.78
C ARG A 34 -2.87 7.56 -5.50
N ASP A 35 -3.45 8.65 -5.03
CA ASP A 35 -3.23 9.98 -5.62
C ASP A 35 -1.79 10.46 -5.39
N MET A 36 -1.25 10.23 -4.20
CA MET A 36 0.14 10.54 -3.87
C MET A 36 1.12 9.68 -4.67
N GLU A 37 0.87 8.38 -4.81
CA GLU A 37 1.68 7.47 -5.63
C GLU A 37 1.60 7.82 -7.12
N ARG A 38 0.44 8.28 -7.60
CA ARG A 38 0.30 8.77 -8.98
C ARG A 38 1.10 10.05 -9.23
N LYS A 39 1.11 10.98 -8.27
CA LYS A 39 1.85 12.25 -8.39
C LYS A 39 3.36 12.03 -8.26
N TRP A 40 3.77 11.31 -7.22
CA TRP A 40 5.17 11.28 -6.80
C TRP A 40 5.93 10.04 -7.22
N GLY A 41 5.24 8.96 -7.62
CA GLY A 41 5.81 7.64 -7.82
C GLY A 41 5.59 6.71 -6.63
N ALA A 42 5.53 5.41 -6.90
CA ALA A 42 5.21 4.40 -5.90
C ALA A 42 6.29 4.34 -4.80
N CYS A 43 5.86 4.50 -3.54
CA CYS A 43 6.74 4.56 -2.37
C CYS A 43 7.85 5.65 -2.42
N ARG A 44 7.76 6.64 -3.32
CA ARG A 44 8.80 7.66 -3.51
C ARG A 44 8.68 8.82 -2.53
N LEU A 45 7.46 9.25 -2.21
CA LEU A 45 7.24 10.48 -1.44
C LEU A 45 8.02 10.59 -0.11
N PRO A 46 8.13 9.55 0.74
CA PRO A 46 8.94 9.63 1.96
C PRO A 46 10.44 9.86 1.71
N ALA A 47 10.97 9.52 0.53
CA ALA A 47 12.36 9.75 0.15
C ALA A 47 12.61 11.20 -0.35
N LEU A 48 11.55 11.96 -0.64
CA LEU A 48 11.64 13.34 -1.12
C LEU A 48 11.68 14.38 0.01
N VAL A 49 11.61 13.95 1.27
CA VAL A 49 11.55 14.80 2.46
C VAL A 49 12.68 14.46 3.43
N PRO A 50 13.03 15.34 4.38
CA PRO A 50 14.03 15.05 5.40
C PRO A 50 13.77 13.74 6.19
N ASP A 51 14.83 13.02 6.52
CA ASP A 51 14.81 11.73 7.23
C ASP A 51 13.92 11.69 8.47
N ASP A 52 13.87 12.77 9.26
CA ASP A 52 13.01 12.84 10.45
C ASP A 52 11.52 12.70 10.10
N LEU A 53 11.10 13.37 9.02
CA LEU A 53 9.72 13.31 8.53
C LEU A 53 9.40 11.93 7.96
N ALA A 54 10.32 11.35 7.20
CA ALA A 54 10.18 9.99 6.68
C ALA A 54 10.02 8.97 7.84
N LYS A 55 10.85 9.05 8.88
CA LYS A 55 10.77 8.19 10.07
C LYS A 55 9.43 8.35 10.79
N ARG A 56 8.95 9.58 10.96
CA ARG A 56 7.65 9.88 11.57
C ARG A 56 6.49 9.31 10.76
N PHE A 57 6.58 9.39 9.43
CA PHE A 57 5.62 8.80 8.52
C PHE A 57 5.55 7.27 8.66
N TYR A 58 6.69 6.56 8.62
CA TYR A 58 6.71 5.10 8.79
C TYR A 58 6.29 4.67 10.20
N SER A 59 6.63 5.45 11.23
CA SER A 59 6.13 5.24 12.58
C SER A 59 4.60 5.35 12.63
N GLN A 60 4.00 6.31 11.92
CA GLN A 60 2.55 6.46 11.84
C GLN A 60 1.90 5.30 11.07
N HIS A 61 2.49 4.90 9.94
CA HIS A 61 2.05 3.73 9.18
C HIS A 61 2.01 2.47 10.07
N ARG A 62 3.06 2.25 10.86
CA ARG A 62 3.11 1.12 11.82
C ARG A 62 1.97 1.14 12.83
N LYS A 63 1.57 2.32 13.34
CA LYS A 63 0.45 2.43 14.30
C LYS A 63 -0.88 2.04 13.67
N VAL A 64 -1.14 2.49 12.44
CA VAL A 64 -2.33 2.08 11.67
C VAL A 64 -2.34 0.57 11.49
N SER A 65 -1.23 -0.02 11.01
CA SER A 65 -1.13 -1.46 10.81
C SER A 65 -1.37 -2.26 12.10
N MET A 66 -0.81 -1.80 13.23
CA MET A 66 -1.02 -2.45 14.52
C MET A 66 -2.46 -2.37 15.00
N ALA A 67 -3.09 -1.19 14.94
CA ALA A 67 -4.47 -1.00 15.39
C ALA A 67 -5.46 -1.84 14.58
N LEU A 68 -5.28 -1.89 13.25
CA LEU A 68 -6.06 -2.74 12.36
C LEU A 68 -5.87 -4.23 12.66
N ARG A 69 -4.61 -4.68 12.81
CA ARG A 69 -4.28 -6.08 13.09
C ARG A 69 -4.86 -6.55 14.42
N GLU A 70 -4.90 -5.70 15.42
CA GLU A 70 -5.39 -6.02 16.77
C GLU A 70 -6.90 -5.80 16.92
N GLY A 71 -7.61 -5.37 15.87
CA GLY A 71 -9.06 -5.13 15.91
C GLY A 71 -9.48 -3.97 16.82
N ARG A 72 -8.57 -3.03 17.09
CA ARG A 72 -8.83 -1.84 17.93
C ARG A 72 -9.47 -0.74 17.08
N ASN A 73 -10.75 -0.90 16.74
CA ASN A 73 -11.43 -0.07 15.73
C ASN A 73 -11.38 1.44 16.00
N GLN A 74 -11.53 1.87 17.27
CA GLN A 74 -11.46 3.29 17.62
C GLN A 74 -10.05 3.86 17.45
N ASP A 75 -9.03 3.10 17.87
CA ASP A 75 -7.63 3.47 17.66
C ASP A 75 -7.30 3.48 16.17
N ALA A 76 -7.80 2.50 15.41
CA ALA A 76 -7.58 2.41 13.97
C ALA A 76 -8.18 3.64 13.26
N LEU A 77 -9.41 4.03 13.58
CA LEU A 77 -10.02 5.26 13.07
C LEU A 77 -9.13 6.49 13.37
N HIS A 78 -8.70 6.64 14.62
CA HIS A 78 -7.85 7.76 15.02
C HIS A 78 -6.51 7.78 14.27
N GLU A 79 -5.83 6.64 14.15
CA GLU A 79 -4.52 6.57 13.50
C GLU A 79 -4.63 6.71 11.97
N ILE A 80 -5.74 6.28 11.36
CA ILE A 80 -6.03 6.48 9.92
C ILE A 80 -6.17 7.98 9.62
N GLU A 81 -6.92 8.73 10.42
CA GLU A 81 -7.08 10.18 10.25
C GLU A 81 -5.73 10.91 10.33
N ARG A 82 -4.88 10.51 11.28
CA ARG A 82 -3.52 11.02 11.41
C ARG A 82 -2.62 10.64 10.24
N MET A 83 -2.82 9.45 9.66
CA MET A 83 -2.09 9.01 8.47
C MET A 83 -2.45 9.85 7.24
N VAL A 84 -3.72 10.24 7.10
CA VAL A 84 -4.16 11.19 6.06
C VAL A 84 -3.41 12.52 6.19
N THR A 85 -3.33 13.07 7.41
CA THR A 85 -2.56 14.30 7.66
C THR A 85 -1.07 14.10 7.37
N ALA A 86 -0.50 12.94 7.69
CA ALA A 86 0.90 12.65 7.41
C ALA A 86 1.20 12.65 5.90
N TRP A 87 0.34 12.02 5.09
CA TRP A 87 0.47 12.04 3.63
C TRP A 87 0.41 13.46 3.05
N GLN A 88 -0.58 14.26 3.46
CA GLN A 88 -0.73 15.64 3.00
C GLN A 88 0.44 16.53 3.40
N PHE A 89 0.99 16.32 4.60
CA PHE A 89 2.15 17.06 5.05
C PHE A 89 3.40 16.71 4.23
N LEU A 90 3.61 15.43 3.94
CA LEU A 90 4.72 14.99 3.09
C LEU A 90 4.61 15.55 1.67
N ASP A 91 3.40 15.57 1.09
CA ASP A 91 3.13 16.17 -0.23
C ASP A 91 3.52 17.65 -0.28
N GLN A 92 3.05 18.43 0.70
CA GLN A 92 3.36 19.85 0.82
C GLN A 92 4.86 20.09 1.04
N GLU A 93 5.51 19.25 1.86
CA GLU A 93 6.93 19.38 2.14
C GLU A 93 7.78 19.04 0.90
N ALA A 94 7.41 18.00 0.15
CA ALA A 94 8.08 17.65 -1.10
C ALA A 94 7.94 18.78 -2.14
N ASP A 95 6.74 19.34 -2.30
CA ASP A 95 6.52 20.52 -3.14
C ASP A 95 7.37 21.71 -2.67
N ARG A 96 7.41 21.97 -1.35
CA ARG A 96 8.19 23.08 -0.74
C ARG A 96 9.70 22.92 -0.98
N LEU A 97 10.19 21.69 -1.01
CA LEU A 97 11.59 21.36 -1.28
C LEU A 97 11.93 21.37 -2.77
N GLY A 98 10.94 21.59 -3.65
CA GLY A 98 11.13 21.66 -5.09
C GLY A 98 11.27 20.29 -5.75
N ALA A 99 10.74 19.23 -5.13
CA ALA A 99 10.73 17.92 -5.76
C ALA A 99 9.82 17.92 -7.00
N GLU A 100 10.25 17.23 -8.05
CA GLU A 100 9.47 17.11 -9.28
C GLU A 100 8.57 15.86 -9.27
N PRO A 101 7.28 15.99 -9.62
CA PRO A 101 6.37 14.87 -9.84
C PRO A 101 6.92 13.88 -10.88
N ILE A 102 6.47 12.62 -10.81
CA ILE A 102 6.91 11.62 -11.79
C ILE A 102 6.42 11.98 -13.19
N HIS A 103 7.26 11.76 -14.20
CA HIS A 103 6.90 12.01 -15.59
C HIS A 103 5.68 11.14 -15.98
N PRO A 104 4.65 11.67 -16.67
CA PRO A 104 3.41 10.94 -16.96
C PRO A 104 3.58 9.62 -17.72
N ALA A 105 4.71 9.44 -18.41
CA ALA A 105 5.04 8.26 -19.19
C ALA A 105 5.74 7.13 -18.38
N VAL A 106 6.01 7.35 -17.08
CA VAL A 106 6.67 6.36 -16.21
C VAL A 106 5.67 5.83 -15.19
N TRP A 107 5.39 4.52 -15.23
CA TRP A 107 4.48 3.84 -14.32
C TRP A 107 5.25 2.98 -13.33
N GLU A 108 5.25 3.34 -12.06
CA GLU A 108 5.98 2.60 -11.04
C GLU A 108 5.06 1.69 -10.21
N VAL A 109 5.55 0.49 -9.87
CA VAL A 109 4.90 -0.43 -8.95
C VAL A 109 5.93 -1.07 -8.02
N ALA A 110 5.61 -1.15 -6.72
CA ALA A 110 6.45 -1.87 -5.76
C ALA A 110 6.22 -3.40 -5.90
N LEU A 111 7.30 -4.15 -5.98
CA LEU A 111 7.32 -5.60 -5.97
C LEU A 111 7.32 -6.14 -4.53
N SER A 112 7.03 -7.44 -4.38
CA SER A 112 6.92 -8.09 -3.07
C SER A 112 8.22 -8.10 -2.26
N ASP A 113 9.37 -7.96 -2.92
CA ASP A 113 10.69 -7.86 -2.28
C ASP A 113 11.08 -6.42 -1.91
N GLY A 114 10.21 -5.44 -2.16
CA GLY A 114 10.45 -4.02 -1.90
C GLY A 114 11.21 -3.30 -3.01
N THR A 115 11.60 -4.00 -4.08
CA THR A 115 12.12 -3.33 -5.29
C THR A 115 11.00 -2.66 -6.07
N VAL A 116 11.32 -1.66 -6.90
CA VAL A 116 10.34 -0.95 -7.73
C VAL A 116 10.52 -1.35 -9.18
N ALA A 117 9.44 -1.76 -9.84
CA ALA A 117 9.40 -1.89 -11.30
C ALA A 117 8.87 -0.58 -11.90
N ALA A 118 9.69 0.11 -12.68
CA ALA A 118 9.28 1.26 -13.47
C ALA A 118 8.97 0.81 -14.90
N ILE A 119 7.74 0.95 -15.35
CA ILE A 119 7.26 0.56 -16.67
C ILE A 119 7.16 1.82 -17.53
N VAL A 120 7.87 1.83 -18.65
CA VAL A 120 7.98 2.98 -19.56
C VAL A 120 7.59 2.61 -20.98
N GLN A 121 7.09 3.59 -21.74
CA GLN A 121 6.62 3.35 -23.12
C GLN A 121 7.77 3.17 -24.11
N ASP A 122 8.81 4.02 -24.02
CA ASP A 122 9.89 4.14 -25.00
C ASP A 122 11.26 4.37 -24.32
N GLU A 123 12.32 4.36 -25.13
CA GLU A 123 13.70 4.53 -24.69
C GLU A 123 13.97 5.93 -24.13
N ASP A 124 13.33 6.96 -24.69
CA ASP A 124 13.45 8.34 -24.19
C ASP A 124 12.90 8.46 -22.76
N SER A 125 11.75 7.83 -22.51
CA SER A 125 11.16 7.74 -21.17
C SER A 125 12.03 6.91 -20.23
N ALA A 126 12.66 5.84 -20.71
CA ALA A 126 13.59 5.02 -19.93
C ALA A 126 14.82 5.82 -19.48
N ALA A 127 15.39 6.62 -20.38
CA ALA A 127 16.54 7.48 -20.10
C ALA A 127 16.22 8.61 -19.11
N ALA A 128 14.96 9.05 -19.07
CA ALA A 128 14.48 10.06 -18.13
C ALA A 128 14.19 9.49 -16.72
N VAL A 129 14.19 8.16 -16.53
CA VAL A 129 14.00 7.57 -15.21
C VAL A 129 15.27 7.76 -14.37
N ASP A 130 15.19 8.61 -13.36
CA ASP A 130 16.20 8.71 -12.32
C ASP A 130 15.84 7.76 -11.16
N PRO A 131 16.61 6.68 -10.93
CA PRO A 131 16.33 5.74 -9.86
C PRO A 131 16.48 6.33 -8.45
N GLN A 132 17.12 7.50 -8.26
CA GLN A 132 17.18 8.24 -6.97
C GLN A 132 17.45 7.31 -5.75
N ASP A 133 18.56 6.56 -5.77
CA ASP A 133 18.98 5.58 -4.74
C ASP A 133 17.97 4.47 -4.39
N ARG A 134 16.91 4.28 -5.19
CA ARG A 134 15.92 3.21 -5.01
C ARG A 134 16.42 1.93 -5.68
N ALA A 135 16.12 0.79 -5.06
CA ALA A 135 16.27 -0.52 -5.70
C ALA A 135 15.21 -0.68 -6.82
N MET A 136 15.44 -0.03 -7.96
CA MET A 136 14.51 0.07 -9.09
C MET A 136 15.02 -0.72 -10.31
N LYS A 137 14.08 -1.31 -11.05
CA LYS A 137 14.31 -1.92 -12.37
C LYS A 137 13.38 -1.25 -13.39
N VAL A 138 13.96 -0.75 -14.48
CA VAL A 138 13.20 -0.15 -15.58
C VAL A 138 12.85 -1.24 -16.59
N TYR A 139 11.59 -1.27 -17.01
CA TYR A 139 11.05 -2.18 -18.00
C TYR A 139 10.35 -1.36 -19.09
N MET A 140 10.78 -1.51 -20.33
CA MET A 140 10.00 -1.01 -21.47
C MET A 140 8.73 -1.85 -21.66
N LEU A 141 7.68 -1.27 -22.24
CA LEU A 141 6.47 -2.02 -22.62
C LEU A 141 6.78 -3.24 -23.49
N SER A 142 7.81 -3.17 -24.35
CA SER A 142 8.25 -4.32 -25.15
C SER A 142 8.80 -5.46 -24.30
N GLU A 143 9.41 -5.17 -23.15
CA GLU A 143 9.88 -6.18 -22.20
C GLU A 143 8.73 -6.77 -21.41
N ILE A 144 7.74 -5.95 -21.03
CA ILE A 144 6.51 -6.45 -20.41
C ILE A 144 5.77 -7.40 -21.36
N ALA A 145 5.70 -7.10 -22.65
CA ALA A 145 5.12 -8.01 -23.64
C ALA A 145 5.83 -9.37 -23.64
N ARG A 146 7.18 -9.38 -23.66
CA ARG A 146 7.98 -10.62 -23.60
C ARG A 146 7.76 -11.40 -22.31
N LEU A 147 7.61 -10.71 -21.17
CA LEU A 147 7.29 -11.35 -19.88
C LEU A 147 5.91 -12.00 -19.90
N ILE A 148 4.92 -11.36 -20.53
CA ILE A 148 3.57 -11.93 -20.70
C ILE A 148 3.61 -13.15 -21.62
N GLU A 149 4.31 -13.06 -22.76
CA GLU A 149 4.48 -14.17 -23.72
C GLU A 149 5.19 -15.38 -23.11
N ALA A 150 6.10 -15.16 -22.15
CA ALA A 150 6.76 -16.23 -21.41
C ALA A 150 5.82 -17.01 -20.48
N MET A 151 4.58 -16.55 -20.28
CA MET A 151 3.58 -17.19 -19.42
C MET A 151 2.33 -17.62 -20.22
N PRO A 152 2.44 -18.60 -21.13
CA PRO A 152 1.36 -18.98 -22.04
C PRO A 152 0.09 -19.43 -21.30
N THR A 153 0.22 -20.07 -20.14
CA THR A 153 -0.92 -20.46 -19.30
C THR A 153 -1.69 -19.24 -18.78
N VAL A 154 -1.01 -18.17 -18.38
CA VAL A 154 -1.66 -16.94 -17.91
C VAL A 154 -2.40 -16.26 -19.06
N MET A 155 -1.81 -16.26 -20.25
CA MET A 155 -2.47 -15.73 -21.46
C MET A 155 -3.74 -16.52 -21.80
N ALA A 156 -3.67 -17.85 -21.82
CA ALA A 156 -4.83 -18.70 -22.08
C ALA A 156 -5.97 -18.46 -21.06
N ILE A 157 -5.64 -18.29 -19.78
CA ILE A 157 -6.60 -17.95 -18.73
C ILE A 157 -7.26 -16.58 -18.98
N LYS A 158 -6.47 -15.58 -19.38
CA LYS A 158 -6.97 -14.22 -19.66
C LYS A 158 -7.86 -14.17 -20.90
N GLU A 159 -7.59 -15.04 -21.87
CA GLU A 159 -8.39 -15.21 -23.08
C GLU A 159 -9.72 -15.90 -22.78
N GLU A 160 -9.69 -17.03 -22.05
CA GLU A 160 -10.88 -17.79 -21.68
C GLU A 160 -11.79 -17.01 -20.71
N TRP A 161 -11.20 -16.23 -19.79
CA TRP A 161 -11.94 -15.46 -18.77
C TRP A 161 -11.59 -13.97 -18.78
N PRO A 162 -12.28 -13.16 -19.60
CA PRO A 162 -12.16 -11.71 -19.58
C PRO A 162 -12.42 -11.14 -18.19
N GLY A 163 -11.48 -10.31 -17.70
CA GLY A 163 -11.55 -9.73 -16.35
C GLY A 163 -10.90 -10.59 -15.26
N ALA A 164 -10.36 -11.76 -15.58
CA ALA A 164 -9.50 -12.52 -14.65
C ALA A 164 -8.35 -11.63 -14.16
N LYS A 165 -7.97 -11.76 -12.89
CA LYS A 165 -6.88 -10.97 -12.27
C LYS A 165 -5.72 -11.89 -11.92
N VAL A 166 -4.50 -11.41 -12.17
CA VAL A 166 -3.30 -12.07 -11.62
C VAL A 166 -3.20 -11.62 -10.18
N VAL A 167 -3.24 -12.57 -9.24
CA VAL A 167 -3.17 -12.32 -7.81
C VAL A 167 -1.97 -13.06 -7.21
N PRO A 168 -1.40 -12.58 -6.09
CA PRO A 168 -0.38 -13.34 -5.37
C PRO A 168 -0.91 -14.72 -4.97
N THR A 169 -0.14 -15.77 -5.22
CA THR A 169 -0.40 -17.09 -4.65
C THR A 169 0.21 -17.15 -3.25
N ARG A 170 -0.46 -17.87 -2.34
CA ARG A 170 0.19 -18.22 -1.06
C ARG A 170 1.34 -19.16 -1.38
N THR A 171 2.56 -18.80 -1.00
CA THR A 171 3.67 -19.74 -0.96
C THR A 171 3.33 -20.82 0.06
N ILE A 172 2.91 -22.01 -0.40
CA ILE A 172 2.87 -23.18 0.45
C ILE A 172 4.32 -23.63 0.58
N THR A 173 5.01 -23.19 1.62
CA THR A 173 6.28 -23.81 2.01
C THR A 173 5.93 -25.25 2.38
N ALA A 174 6.61 -26.23 1.76
CA ALA A 174 6.33 -27.65 1.93
C ALA A 174 6.61 -28.18 3.35
N ASP A 175 6.92 -27.32 4.32
CA ASP A 175 7.53 -27.76 5.56
C ASP A 175 6.56 -28.34 6.60
N ASN A 176 5.31 -27.90 6.75
CA ASN A 176 4.56 -28.30 7.97
C ASN A 176 3.13 -28.85 7.79
N TYR A 177 2.55 -28.90 6.58
CA TYR A 177 1.09 -29.20 6.52
C TYR A 177 0.75 -30.70 6.47
N TRP A 178 1.65 -31.56 6.01
CA TRP A 178 1.31 -32.96 5.69
C TRP A 178 1.79 -33.99 6.72
N TRP A 179 2.79 -33.64 7.54
CA TRP A 179 3.43 -34.60 8.46
C TRP A 179 2.93 -34.52 9.91
N GLU A 180 2.35 -33.39 10.34
CA GLU A 180 1.85 -33.22 11.72
C GLU A 180 0.40 -33.72 11.92
N HIS A 181 -0.31 -34.02 10.83
CA HIS A 181 -1.72 -34.44 10.82
C HIS A 181 -2.00 -35.68 9.94
N GLY A 182 -0.97 -36.43 9.56
CA GLY A 182 -1.15 -37.68 8.84
C GLY A 182 -1.75 -38.72 9.79
N ASP A 183 -2.96 -39.21 9.49
CA ASP A 183 -3.55 -40.34 10.21
C ASP A 183 -2.65 -41.59 10.06
N GLU A 184 -2.54 -42.40 11.12
CA GLU A 184 -1.81 -43.67 11.07
C GLU A 184 -2.44 -44.59 10.01
N LEU A 185 -1.64 -45.01 9.04
CA LEU A 185 -2.04 -46.00 8.05
C LEU A 185 -2.29 -47.34 8.76
N PRO A 186 -3.48 -47.95 8.63
CA PRO A 186 -3.70 -49.30 9.13
C PRO A 186 -2.87 -50.27 8.30
N PHE A 187 -1.95 -50.99 8.95
CA PHE A 187 -1.23 -52.13 8.39
C PHE A 187 -2.13 -53.38 8.34
#